data_AF-A0A1Z7WRC0-F1
#
_entry.id   AF-A0A1Z7WRC0-F1
#
_cell.length_a   1.000
_cell.length_b   1.000
_cell.length_c   1.000
_cell.angle_alpha   90.00
_cell.angle_beta   90.00
_cell.angle_gamma   90.00
#
_symmetry.space_group_name_H-M   'P 1'
#
loop_
_entity.id
_entity.type
_entity.pdbx_description
1 polymer ?
#
loop_
_entity_poly.entity_id
_entity_poly.type
_entity_poly.pdbx_seq_one_letter_code
_entity_poly.pdbx_strand_id
1 'polypeptide(L)'
;MIKGFFKLISGLALLVSYHSSIAAVLDFTDNSLIGSLSSVTDGYRGTIDGVGFTLTSTDGTVNFNENYDGSLSTGCGILACDKDGAGIDNDEISPNQTLTLTFDSIVSFTAFHFLDLYDGIGTEQATITLDGSLLSYMSATETSGQGGYARLELLGPMTGQILEFTAALGGLLKDDSNNDYAFAGVTVSAVPVPAAIWLFGSAIVGLFGFRRTTK
;
A
#
# COMPACT_ATOMS: atom_id res chain seq x y z
N MET A 1 -58.94 6.73 -25.88
CA MET A 1 -58.48 6.22 -24.57
C MET A 1 -57.26 5.34 -24.82
N ILE A 2 -56.23 5.36 -23.97
CA ILE A 2 -54.95 4.59 -24.08
C ILE A 2 -53.88 5.19 -25.02
N LYS A 3 -53.30 6.36 -24.66
CA LYS A 3 -51.97 6.80 -25.17
C LYS A 3 -51.05 7.38 -24.08
N GLY A 4 -51.41 7.25 -22.80
CA GLY A 4 -50.71 7.93 -21.69
C GLY A 4 -49.79 7.06 -20.83
N PHE A 5 -49.77 5.73 -21.00
CA PHE A 5 -49.20 4.84 -19.97
C PHE A 5 -47.75 4.38 -20.23
N PHE A 6 -47.15 4.74 -21.37
CA PHE A 6 -45.85 4.19 -21.79
C PHE A 6 -44.63 5.07 -21.46
N LYS A 7 -44.81 6.19 -20.74
CA LYS A 7 -43.69 7.10 -20.39
C LYS A 7 -43.19 6.96 -18.94
N LEU A 8 -43.74 6.04 -18.15
CA LEU A 8 -43.39 5.90 -16.73
C LEU A 8 -42.38 4.79 -16.41
N ILE A 9 -41.95 3.98 -17.39
CA ILE A 9 -41.17 2.74 -17.14
C ILE A 9 -39.67 2.88 -17.46
N SER A 10 -39.21 3.97 -18.07
CA SER A 10 -37.77 4.17 -18.38
C SER A 10 -36.93 4.73 -17.21
N GLY A 11 -37.47 4.75 -15.99
CA GLY A 11 -36.89 5.52 -14.88
C GLY A 11 -36.01 4.78 -13.87
N LEU A 12 -35.93 3.44 -13.85
CA LEU A 12 -35.31 2.78 -12.70
C LEU A 12 -34.62 1.45 -13.06
N ALA A 13 -33.51 1.54 -13.77
CA ALA A 13 -32.54 0.45 -13.87
C ALA A 13 -31.11 1.01 -13.97
N LEU A 14 -30.74 1.91 -13.06
CA LEU A 14 -29.33 2.15 -12.76
C LEU A 14 -28.91 1.07 -11.74
N LEU A 15 -28.59 -0.12 -12.24
CA LEU A 15 -27.83 -1.11 -11.49
C LEU A 15 -26.44 -0.50 -11.26
N VAL A 16 -26.28 0.19 -10.14
CA VAL A 16 -24.96 0.62 -9.67
C VAL A 16 -24.22 -0.66 -9.28
N SER A 17 -23.35 -1.12 -10.16
CA SER A 17 -22.39 -2.19 -9.85
C SER A 17 -21.45 -1.67 -8.76
N TYR A 18 -21.78 -1.94 -7.50
CA TYR A 18 -20.85 -1.75 -6.39
C TYR A 18 -19.67 -2.70 -6.63
N HIS A 19 -18.55 -2.15 -7.07
CA HIS A 19 -17.28 -2.86 -7.04
C HIS A 19 -16.81 -2.78 -5.59
N SER A 20 -17.05 -3.84 -4.83
CA SER A 20 -16.36 -4.03 -3.57
C SER A 20 -14.86 -4.14 -3.91
N SER A 21 -14.05 -3.12 -3.55
CA SER A 21 -12.61 -3.28 -3.65
C SER A 21 -12.20 -4.38 -2.68
N ILE A 22 -11.62 -5.44 -3.22
CA ILE A 22 -11.04 -6.53 -2.44
C ILE A 22 -9.63 -6.05 -2.08
N ALA A 23 -9.24 -6.23 -0.82
CA ALA A 23 -7.88 -5.93 -0.41
C ALA A 23 -6.88 -6.76 -1.24
N ALA A 24 -5.91 -6.08 -1.82
CA ALA A 24 -4.81 -6.64 -2.57
C ALA A 24 -3.51 -6.46 -1.79
N VAL A 25 -2.61 -7.43 -1.91
CA VAL A 25 -1.27 -7.34 -1.31
C VAL A 25 -0.34 -6.79 -2.38
N LEU A 26 0.26 -5.63 -2.11
CA LEU A 26 1.41 -5.16 -2.85
C LEU A 26 2.64 -5.86 -2.27
N ASP A 27 3.09 -6.90 -2.96
CA ASP A 27 4.09 -7.85 -2.49
C ASP A 27 5.45 -7.63 -3.19
N PHE A 28 6.36 -6.92 -2.52
CA PHE A 28 7.71 -6.67 -3.03
C PHE A 28 8.64 -7.87 -2.89
N THR A 29 8.14 -9.01 -2.42
CA THR A 29 8.86 -10.29 -2.42
C THR A 29 8.56 -11.15 -3.65
N ASP A 30 7.57 -10.77 -4.46
CA ASP A 30 7.10 -11.51 -5.64
C ASP A 30 7.85 -11.09 -6.91
N ASN A 31 8.59 -12.03 -7.51
CA ASN A 31 9.29 -11.77 -8.78
C ASN A 31 8.35 -11.38 -9.92
N SER A 32 7.10 -11.85 -9.90
CA SER A 32 6.09 -11.47 -10.90
C SER A 32 5.73 -10.00 -10.78
N LEU A 33 5.51 -9.49 -9.56
CA LEU A 33 5.30 -8.06 -9.34
C LEU A 33 6.54 -7.28 -9.78
N ILE A 34 7.72 -7.62 -9.25
CA ILE A 34 8.97 -6.89 -9.50
C ILE A 34 9.25 -6.82 -11.01
N GLY A 35 9.11 -7.94 -11.73
CA GLY A 35 9.31 -8.02 -13.17
C GLY A 35 8.31 -7.21 -13.99
N SER A 36 7.18 -6.79 -13.40
CA SER A 36 6.18 -5.94 -14.04
C SER A 36 6.38 -4.44 -13.81
N LEU A 37 7.26 -4.07 -12.87
CA LEU A 37 7.50 -2.67 -12.51
C LEU A 37 8.22 -1.91 -13.64
N SER A 38 7.92 -0.62 -13.74
CA SER A 38 8.63 0.30 -14.63
C SER A 38 9.57 1.18 -13.82
N SER A 39 10.84 1.30 -14.25
CA SER A 39 11.79 2.22 -13.61
C SER A 39 11.35 3.68 -13.73
N VAL A 40 11.59 4.45 -12.67
CA VAL A 40 11.51 5.92 -12.65
C VAL A 40 12.81 6.48 -12.06
N THR A 41 12.94 7.80 -11.98
CA THR A 41 14.03 8.42 -11.23
C THR A 41 13.96 7.97 -9.77
N ASP A 42 15.08 7.44 -9.27
CA ASP A 42 15.25 6.99 -7.88
C ASP A 42 14.23 5.92 -7.43
N GLY A 43 13.70 5.10 -8.35
CA GLY A 43 12.83 3.99 -7.97
C GLY A 43 12.00 3.35 -9.08
N TYR A 44 10.80 2.90 -8.73
CA TYR A 44 9.90 2.13 -9.59
C TYR A 44 8.46 2.60 -9.51
N ARG A 45 7.65 2.29 -10.52
CA ARG A 45 6.20 2.46 -10.50
C ARG A 45 5.48 1.21 -11.00
N GLY A 46 4.25 1.04 -10.54
CA GLY A 46 3.39 -0.07 -10.92
C GLY A 46 1.92 0.22 -10.68
N THR A 47 1.09 -0.81 -10.71
CA THR A 47 -0.33 -0.73 -10.38
C THR A 47 -0.73 -1.90 -9.50
N ILE A 48 -1.60 -1.65 -8.52
CA ILE A 48 -2.20 -2.67 -7.65
C ILE A 48 -3.69 -2.40 -7.51
N ASP A 49 -4.53 -3.41 -7.76
CA ASP A 49 -6.01 -3.27 -7.80
C ASP A 49 -6.50 -2.06 -8.63
N GLY A 50 -5.82 -1.76 -9.74
CA GLY A 50 -6.15 -0.62 -10.61
C GLY A 50 -5.73 0.76 -10.09
N VAL A 51 -5.08 0.83 -8.93
CA VAL A 51 -4.47 2.06 -8.41
C VAL A 51 -2.99 2.08 -8.77
N GLY A 52 -2.52 3.16 -9.39
CA GLY A 52 -1.10 3.35 -9.65
C GLY A 52 -0.33 3.67 -8.37
N PHE A 53 0.93 3.25 -8.30
CA PHE A 53 1.83 3.60 -7.22
C PHE A 53 3.24 3.88 -7.76
N THR A 54 4.01 4.65 -7.00
CA THR A 54 5.44 4.89 -7.20
C THR A 54 6.16 4.63 -5.89
N LEU A 55 7.22 3.83 -5.95
CA LEU A 55 8.14 3.53 -4.86
C LEU A 55 9.48 4.21 -5.17
N THR A 56 9.91 5.15 -4.33
CA THR A 56 11.17 5.89 -4.51
C THR A 56 12.01 5.88 -3.25
N SER A 57 13.29 6.19 -3.37
CA SER A 57 14.20 6.37 -2.24
C SER A 57 14.74 7.79 -2.15
N THR A 58 15.19 8.16 -0.94
CA THR A 58 16.16 9.23 -0.72
C THR A 58 17.48 8.62 -0.31
N ASP A 59 18.59 9.24 -0.72
CA ASP A 59 19.96 8.81 -0.41
C ASP A 59 20.28 7.37 -0.87
N GLY A 60 19.89 7.06 -2.12
CA GLY A 60 20.25 5.83 -2.82
C GLY A 60 19.24 5.44 -3.90
N THR A 61 19.37 4.24 -4.46
CA THR A 61 18.47 3.66 -5.47
C THR A 61 17.71 2.46 -4.92
N VAL A 62 16.38 2.47 -5.03
CA VAL A 62 15.55 1.30 -4.70
C VAL A 62 16.01 0.06 -5.46
N ASN A 63 16.08 -1.10 -4.80
CA ASN A 63 16.34 -2.38 -5.45
C ASN A 63 15.66 -3.56 -4.72
N PHE A 64 15.73 -4.73 -5.35
CA PHE A 64 15.10 -5.98 -4.91
C PHE A 64 16.07 -7.17 -5.13
N ASN A 65 17.36 -6.95 -4.88
CA ASN A 65 18.39 -7.84 -5.37
C ASN A 65 18.50 -9.13 -4.55
N GLU A 66 18.27 -9.07 -3.25
CA GLU A 66 18.46 -10.21 -2.35
C GLU A 66 17.34 -11.24 -2.45
N ASN A 67 17.77 -12.50 -2.47
CA ASN A 67 16.85 -13.62 -2.49
C ASN A 67 16.52 -13.97 -1.05
N TYR A 68 15.25 -14.29 -0.82
CA TYR A 68 14.81 -14.75 0.49
C TYR A 68 15.69 -15.88 1.02
N ASP A 69 16.39 -15.62 2.11
CA ASP A 69 17.38 -16.52 2.70
C ASP A 69 16.87 -17.23 3.96
N GLY A 70 15.67 -16.87 4.41
CA GLY A 70 14.99 -17.48 5.54
C GLY A 70 14.46 -18.89 5.29
N SER A 71 14.07 -19.57 6.38
CA SER A 71 13.34 -20.83 6.26
C SER A 71 11.86 -20.60 5.92
N LEU A 72 11.41 -21.14 4.78
CA LEU A 72 9.98 -21.20 4.44
C LEU A 72 9.14 -21.97 5.49
N SER A 73 9.77 -22.80 6.35
CA SER A 73 9.06 -23.50 7.42
C SER A 73 8.59 -22.58 8.54
N THR A 74 9.26 -21.43 8.74
CA THR A 74 8.85 -20.38 9.67
C THR A 74 7.94 -19.35 9.00
N GLY A 75 7.98 -19.31 7.67
CA GLY A 75 6.96 -18.74 6.79
C GLY A 75 7.06 -17.23 6.62
N CYS A 76 6.47 -16.75 5.52
CA CYS A 76 6.36 -15.32 5.17
C CYS A 76 4.91 -14.82 5.15
N GLY A 77 4.05 -15.46 5.93
CA GLY A 77 2.63 -15.14 5.97
C GLY A 77 1.96 -15.31 4.60
N ILE A 78 1.53 -14.19 4.01
CA ILE A 78 0.79 -14.13 2.74
C ILE A 78 1.68 -13.75 1.54
N LEU A 79 2.97 -13.50 1.79
CA LEU A 79 3.93 -13.05 0.79
C LEU A 79 4.48 -14.24 -0.03
N ALA A 80 4.96 -13.96 -1.23
CA ALA A 80 5.58 -14.93 -2.13
C ALA A 80 6.94 -15.44 -1.62
N CYS A 81 7.74 -14.56 -1.01
CA CYS A 81 9.09 -14.84 -0.53
C CYS A 81 10.04 -15.42 -1.57
N ASP A 82 10.02 -14.84 -2.78
CA ASP A 82 11.13 -15.05 -3.71
C ASP A 82 12.32 -14.12 -3.41
N LYS A 83 12.04 -12.95 -2.80
CA LYS A 83 12.95 -11.87 -2.44
C LYS A 83 12.69 -11.41 -1.01
N ASP A 84 13.63 -10.70 -0.40
CA ASP A 84 13.42 -10.11 0.94
C ASP A 84 12.56 -8.84 0.90
N GLY A 85 12.50 -8.16 -0.24
CA GLY A 85 11.66 -7.00 -0.41
C GLY A 85 12.40 -5.84 -1.05
N ALA A 86 11.92 -4.63 -0.76
CA ALA A 86 12.52 -3.39 -1.23
C ALA A 86 13.55 -2.85 -0.22
N GLY A 87 14.78 -2.63 -0.71
CA GLY A 87 15.88 -1.95 -0.01
C GLY A 87 16.42 -0.75 -0.81
N ILE A 88 17.47 -0.10 -0.30
CA ILE A 88 18.09 1.09 -0.91
C ILE A 88 19.61 0.94 -1.04
N ASP A 89 20.13 1.02 -2.26
CA ASP A 89 21.53 0.73 -2.68
C ASP A 89 22.00 -0.69 -2.38
N ASN A 90 22.01 -1.06 -1.10
CA ASN A 90 21.99 -2.44 -0.67
C ASN A 90 20.53 -2.92 -0.56
N ASP A 91 20.36 -4.06 0.05
CA ASP A 91 19.14 -4.83 0.21
C ASP A 91 18.18 -4.34 1.30
N GLU A 92 18.58 -3.32 2.06
CA GLU A 92 17.85 -2.87 3.24
C GLU A 92 17.71 -1.34 3.29
N ILE A 93 16.91 -0.84 4.23
CA ILE A 93 16.73 0.59 4.51
C ILE A 93 17.59 0.95 5.72
N SER A 94 18.69 1.66 5.50
CA SER A 94 19.57 2.16 6.55
C SER A 94 19.06 3.48 7.18
N PRO A 95 19.61 3.91 8.33
CA PRO A 95 19.01 4.99 9.11
C PRO A 95 19.09 6.42 8.56
N ASN A 96 19.82 6.63 7.47
CA ASN A 96 19.85 7.91 6.74
C ASN A 96 19.03 7.85 5.44
N GLN A 97 18.38 6.72 5.17
CA GLN A 97 17.63 6.49 3.96
C GLN A 97 16.14 6.51 4.27
N THR A 98 15.35 6.90 3.27
CA THR A 98 13.89 6.83 3.34
C THR A 98 13.38 6.16 2.09
N LEU A 99 12.54 5.14 2.27
CA LEU A 99 11.75 4.55 1.20
C LEU A 99 10.34 5.15 1.23
N THR A 100 9.89 5.71 0.11
CA THR A 100 8.60 6.38 -0.01
C THR A 100 7.71 5.64 -1.01
N LEU A 101 6.56 5.18 -0.56
CA LEU A 101 5.51 4.59 -1.39
C LEU A 101 4.35 5.58 -1.53
N THR A 102 4.15 6.07 -2.75
CA THR A 102 3.10 7.04 -3.09
C THR A 102 2.06 6.39 -4.02
N PHE A 103 0.79 6.49 -3.67
CA PHE A 103 -0.33 6.04 -4.52
C PHE A 103 -0.91 7.20 -5.34
N ASP A 104 -1.45 6.91 -6.53
CA ASP A 104 -2.10 7.92 -7.39
C ASP A 104 -3.43 8.44 -6.81
N SER A 105 -3.98 7.74 -5.83
CA SER A 105 -5.20 8.11 -5.10
C SER A 105 -5.13 7.64 -3.65
N ILE A 106 -6.01 8.15 -2.79
CA ILE A 106 -6.15 7.66 -1.41
C ILE A 106 -6.54 6.17 -1.44
N VAL A 107 -5.75 5.35 -0.74
CA VAL A 107 -6.02 3.92 -0.53
C VAL A 107 -6.23 3.65 0.95
N SER A 108 -6.76 2.47 1.27
CA SER A 108 -6.94 1.97 2.62
C SER A 108 -5.90 0.90 2.92
N PHE A 109 -5.15 1.06 3.99
CA PHE A 109 -4.13 0.16 4.50
C PHE A 109 -4.69 -0.70 5.64
N THR A 110 -4.34 -1.98 5.68
CA THR A 110 -4.70 -2.86 6.82
C THR A 110 -3.51 -3.56 7.46
N ALA A 111 -2.42 -3.75 6.71
CA ALA A 111 -1.24 -4.46 7.20
C ALA A 111 0.03 -3.99 6.49
N PHE A 112 1.14 -3.98 7.22
CA PHE A 112 2.50 -3.81 6.68
C PHE A 112 3.34 -5.05 6.98
N HIS A 113 4.23 -5.39 6.06
CA HIS A 113 5.07 -6.57 6.12
C HIS A 113 6.52 -6.17 5.90
N PHE A 114 7.40 -6.73 6.72
CA PHE A 114 8.84 -6.50 6.70
C PHE A 114 9.55 -7.85 6.75
N LEU A 115 10.68 -7.91 6.07
CA LEU A 115 11.65 -8.99 6.17
C LEU A 115 12.99 -8.38 6.57
N ASP A 116 13.92 -9.25 6.97
CA ASP A 116 15.27 -8.85 7.36
C ASP A 116 15.35 -7.80 8.47
N LEU A 117 14.33 -7.74 9.35
CA LEU A 117 14.33 -6.87 10.53
C LEU A 117 15.15 -7.50 11.69
N TYR A 118 16.22 -8.24 11.37
CA TYR A 118 16.90 -9.11 12.33
C TYR A 118 18.37 -9.48 12.02
N ASP A 119 19.34 -8.66 12.44
CA ASP A 119 20.79 -8.87 12.26
C ASP A 119 21.45 -9.78 13.32
N GLY A 120 20.68 -10.18 14.32
CA GLY A 120 21.05 -11.13 15.36
C GLY A 120 21.60 -10.58 16.68
N ILE A 121 21.67 -9.25 16.89
CA ILE A 121 22.03 -8.70 18.22
C ILE A 121 21.23 -7.45 18.64
N GLY A 122 19.90 -7.46 18.60
CA GLY A 122 19.22 -6.30 19.16
C GLY A 122 17.72 -6.27 18.98
N THR A 123 17.22 -5.04 18.96
CA THR A 123 15.84 -4.75 18.59
C THR A 123 15.91 -3.70 17.51
N GLU A 124 15.68 -4.12 16.28
CA GLU A 124 15.57 -3.22 15.15
C GLU A 124 14.19 -2.58 15.10
N GLN A 125 14.13 -1.42 14.48
CA GLN A 125 12.93 -0.60 14.46
C GLN A 125 12.68 0.05 13.10
N ALA A 126 11.61 -0.41 12.44
CA ALA A 126 11.01 0.28 11.31
C ALA A 126 10.08 1.40 11.81
N THR A 127 10.31 2.62 11.32
CA THR A 127 9.45 3.78 11.54
C THR A 127 8.59 4.00 10.31
N ILE A 128 7.27 4.09 10.53
CA ILE A 128 6.29 4.23 9.46
C ILE A 128 5.57 5.56 9.64
N THR A 129 5.62 6.42 8.62
CA THR A 129 4.79 7.62 8.53
C THR A 129 3.71 7.43 7.46
N LEU A 130 2.55 8.04 7.69
CA LEU A 130 1.44 8.11 6.75
C LEU A 130 1.06 9.58 6.55
N ASP A 131 1.16 10.06 5.32
CA ASP A 131 0.89 11.46 4.94
C ASP A 131 1.60 12.46 5.88
N GLY A 132 2.86 12.17 6.23
CA GLY A 132 3.71 12.99 7.11
C GLY A 132 3.41 12.87 8.61
N SER A 133 2.45 12.03 9.02
CA SER A 133 2.16 11.75 10.42
C SER A 133 2.75 10.41 10.83
N LEU A 134 3.46 10.37 11.97
CA LEU A 134 3.94 9.12 12.54
C LEU A 134 2.77 8.18 12.81
N LEU A 135 2.81 7.00 12.19
CA LEU A 135 1.77 6.00 12.29
C LEU A 135 2.09 4.99 13.40
N SER A 136 3.29 4.41 13.34
CA SER A 136 3.70 3.35 14.24
C SER A 136 5.21 3.12 14.22
N TYR A 137 5.66 2.34 15.19
CA TYR A 137 6.95 1.69 15.20
C TYR A 137 6.72 0.19 15.19
N MET A 138 7.47 -0.54 14.37
CA MET A 138 7.57 -1.99 14.50
C MET A 138 8.92 -2.31 15.11
N SER A 139 8.93 -3.22 16.08
CA SER A 139 10.17 -3.74 16.65
C SER A 139 10.18 -5.25 16.64
N ALA A 140 11.31 -5.86 16.29
CA ALA A 140 11.45 -7.31 16.36
C ALA A 140 12.84 -7.73 16.88
N THR A 141 12.99 -8.99 17.28
CA THR A 141 14.22 -9.57 17.86
C THR A 141 14.48 -10.96 17.29
N GLU A 142 15.69 -11.23 16.78
CA GLU A 142 15.92 -12.41 15.94
C GLU A 142 15.74 -13.69 16.75
N THR A 143 15.18 -14.71 16.09
CA THR A 143 15.44 -16.09 16.46
C THR A 143 16.23 -16.75 15.32
N SER A 144 17.48 -17.11 15.59
CA SER A 144 18.43 -17.69 14.62
C SER A 144 17.77 -18.63 13.58
N GLY A 145 18.02 -18.32 12.30
CA GLY A 145 17.61 -19.16 11.16
C GLY A 145 16.21 -18.83 10.61
N GLN A 146 15.70 -17.64 10.89
CA GLN A 146 14.46 -17.10 10.34
C GLN A 146 14.81 -15.89 9.48
N GLY A 147 14.33 -15.80 8.24
CA GLY A 147 14.56 -14.65 7.34
C GLY A 147 13.78 -13.39 7.75
N GLY A 148 13.58 -13.25 9.06
CA GLY A 148 13.21 -12.01 9.63
C GLY A 148 11.83 -11.44 9.32
N TYR A 149 10.77 -12.26 9.36
CA TYR A 149 9.42 -11.78 9.08
C TYR A 149 8.78 -11.04 10.27
N ALA A 150 8.26 -9.84 10.00
CA ALA A 150 7.44 -9.08 10.92
C ALA A 150 6.21 -8.47 10.21
N ARG A 151 5.09 -8.41 10.94
CA ARG A 151 3.80 -7.94 10.42
C ARG A 151 3.14 -6.98 11.40
N LEU A 152 2.79 -5.80 10.92
CA LEU A 152 2.02 -4.82 11.69
C LEU A 152 0.58 -4.83 11.20
N GLU A 153 -0.30 -5.43 12.00
CA GLU A 153 -1.74 -5.33 11.81
C GLU A 153 -2.27 -4.02 12.37
N LEU A 154 -3.08 -3.32 11.57
CA LEU A 154 -3.74 -2.11 11.99
C LEU A 154 -5.05 -2.44 12.73
N LEU A 155 -5.35 -1.70 13.81
CA LEU A 155 -6.59 -1.90 14.60
C LEU A 155 -7.87 -1.60 13.80
N GLY A 156 -7.73 -1.01 12.62
CA GLY A 156 -8.75 -0.81 11.62
C GLY A 156 -8.11 -0.30 10.32
N PRO A 157 -8.87 -0.26 9.22
CA PRO A 157 -8.36 0.28 7.97
C PRO A 157 -8.00 1.76 8.14
N MET A 158 -6.79 2.14 7.75
CA MET A 158 -6.34 3.54 7.74
C MET A 158 -6.20 4.03 6.31
N THR A 159 -6.56 5.28 6.04
CA THR A 159 -6.53 5.81 4.68
C THR A 159 -5.45 6.87 4.51
N GLY A 160 -4.77 6.85 3.38
CA GLY A 160 -3.83 7.89 2.99
C GLY A 160 -3.21 7.62 1.63
N GLN A 161 -2.19 8.38 1.28
CA GLN A 161 -1.60 8.35 -0.06
C GLN A 161 -0.09 8.07 -0.04
N ILE A 162 0.62 8.57 0.97
CA ILE A 162 2.07 8.51 1.05
C ILE A 162 2.47 7.76 2.31
N LEU A 163 3.19 6.66 2.14
CA LEU A 163 3.87 5.96 3.22
C LEU A 163 5.36 6.26 3.12
N GLU A 164 6.00 6.54 4.25
CA GLU A 164 7.45 6.62 4.32
C GLU A 164 7.96 5.64 5.38
N PHE A 165 9.03 4.96 5.02
CA PHE A 165 9.70 3.95 5.82
C PHE A 165 11.14 4.42 6.07
N THR A 166 11.52 4.49 7.33
CA THR A 166 12.88 4.84 7.77
C THR A 166 13.34 3.85 8.83
N ALA A 167 14.65 3.61 8.92
CA ALA A 167 15.24 2.99 10.11
C ALA A 167 15.59 4.09 11.11
N ALA A 168 15.05 4.03 12.32
CA ALA A 168 15.35 5.06 13.31
C ALA A 168 16.71 4.79 13.97
N LEU A 169 17.63 5.77 13.97
CA LEU A 169 18.81 5.71 14.83
C LEU A 169 18.42 5.90 16.29
N GLY A 170 18.67 4.90 17.14
CA GLY A 170 18.62 5.08 18.59
C GLY A 170 17.20 5.26 19.14
N GLY A 171 16.29 4.38 18.72
CA GLY A 171 14.95 4.28 19.28
C GLY A 171 14.93 4.16 20.83
N LEU A 172 13.74 4.25 21.42
CA LEU A 172 13.54 4.08 22.88
C LEU A 172 13.99 2.70 23.42
N LEU A 173 14.29 1.77 22.52
CA LEU A 173 14.73 0.41 22.78
C LEU A 173 16.20 0.32 22.38
N LYS A 174 16.99 -0.52 23.07
CA LYS A 174 18.40 -0.74 22.75
C LYS A 174 18.52 -1.33 21.34
N ASP A 175 18.68 -0.43 20.41
CA ASP A 175 19.12 -0.65 19.04
C ASP A 175 20.48 -1.34 19.08
N ASP A 176 20.71 -2.35 18.25
CA ASP A 176 22.07 -2.62 17.80
C ASP A 176 22.54 -1.41 17.00
N SER A 177 23.83 -1.33 16.72
CA SER A 177 24.36 -0.22 15.94
C SER A 177 24.00 -0.29 14.45
N ASN A 178 23.15 -1.24 14.03
CA ASN A 178 22.91 -1.62 12.66
C ASN A 178 21.42 -1.84 12.40
N ASN A 179 20.60 -0.80 12.60
CA ASN A 179 19.18 -0.86 12.27
C ASN A 179 18.98 -0.77 10.75
N ASP A 180 18.75 -1.91 10.12
CA ASP A 180 18.35 -2.07 8.74
C ASP A 180 17.09 -2.96 8.64
N TYR A 181 16.48 -3.03 7.45
CA TYR A 181 15.39 -3.96 7.12
C TYR A 181 14.97 -3.85 5.66
N ALA A 182 14.29 -4.87 5.14
CA ALA A 182 13.63 -4.85 3.85
C ALA A 182 12.12 -4.60 3.96
N PHE A 183 11.58 -3.68 3.16
CA PHE A 183 10.13 -3.48 3.07
C PHE A 183 9.50 -4.54 2.14
N ALA A 184 8.88 -5.55 2.74
CA ALA A 184 8.40 -6.73 2.02
C ALA A 184 7.02 -6.52 1.37
N GLY A 185 6.13 -5.72 1.97
CA GLY A 185 4.85 -5.43 1.33
C GLY A 185 3.82 -4.71 2.20
N VAL A 186 2.68 -4.40 1.56
CA VAL A 186 1.55 -3.72 2.21
C VAL A 186 0.23 -4.26 1.68
N THR A 187 -0.74 -4.47 2.58
CA THR A 187 -2.11 -4.81 2.20
C THR A 187 -2.91 -3.52 2.00
N VAL A 188 -3.39 -3.32 0.78
CA VAL A 188 -4.11 -2.11 0.34
C VAL A 188 -5.46 -2.45 -0.30
N SER A 189 -6.42 -1.54 -0.19
CA SER A 189 -7.63 -1.56 -1.00
C SER A 189 -7.95 -0.16 -1.51
N ALA A 190 -8.53 -0.07 -2.71
CA ALA A 190 -8.99 1.21 -3.23
C ALA A 190 -10.12 1.75 -2.34
N VAL A 191 -10.04 3.02 -1.93
CA VAL A 191 -11.15 3.65 -1.20
C VAL A 191 -12.27 3.91 -2.19
N PRO A 192 -13.46 3.31 -2.02
CA PRO A 192 -14.56 3.53 -2.96
C PRO A 192 -14.91 5.01 -3.00
N VAL A 193 -14.76 5.63 -4.18
CA VAL A 193 -15.23 7.00 -4.38
C VAL A 193 -16.75 6.97 -4.14
N PRO A 194 -17.27 7.76 -3.19
CA PRO A 194 -18.69 7.72 -2.87
C PRO A 194 -19.52 7.89 -4.14
N ALA A 195 -20.41 6.92 -4.42
CA ALA A 195 -21.39 7.01 -5.51
C ALA A 195 -22.23 8.30 -5.42
N ALA A 196 -22.20 8.97 -4.26
CA ALA A 196 -22.67 10.32 -4.03
C ALA A 196 -22.23 11.30 -5.13
N ILE A 197 -21.00 11.28 -5.66
CA ILE A 197 -20.62 12.23 -6.72
C ILE A 197 -21.48 12.05 -7.97
N TRP A 198 -21.71 10.81 -8.38
CA TRP A 198 -22.57 10.49 -9.53
C TRP A 198 -24.05 10.74 -9.23
N LEU A 199 -24.51 10.41 -8.03
CA LEU A 199 -25.88 10.68 -7.59
C LEU A 199 -26.18 12.18 -7.49
N PHE A 200 -25.29 12.96 -6.87
CA PHE A 200 -25.42 14.41 -6.78
C PHE A 200 -25.25 15.05 -8.16
N GLY A 201 -24.28 14.62 -8.95
CA GLY A 201 -24.06 15.12 -10.30
C GLY A 201 -25.30 14.93 -11.18
N SER A 202 -25.87 13.72 -11.19
CA SER A 202 -27.10 13.43 -11.94
C SER A 202 -28.32 14.17 -11.39
N ALA A 203 -28.43 14.32 -10.06
CA ALA A 203 -29.50 15.11 -9.43
C ALA A 203 -29.42 16.60 -9.82
N ILE A 204 -28.23 17.20 -9.85
CA ILE A 204 -28.01 18.59 -10.26
C ILE A 204 -28.39 18.76 -11.74
N VAL A 205 -27.92 17.86 -12.62
CA VAL A 205 -28.27 17.88 -14.04
C VAL A 205 -29.77 17.72 -14.24
N GLY A 206 -30.43 16.87 -13.45
CA GLY A 206 -31.89 16.74 -13.46
C GLY A 206 -32.59 18.03 -13.02
N LEU A 207 -32.12 18.66 -11.94
CA LEU A 207 -32.74 19.86 -11.38
C LEU A 207 -32.66 21.07 -12.33
N PHE A 208 -31.52 21.26 -13.01
CA PHE A 208 -31.31 22.39 -13.92
C PHE A 208 -31.68 22.09 -15.38
N GLY A 209 -31.49 20.85 -15.84
CA GLY A 209 -31.76 20.44 -17.22
C GLY A 209 -33.24 20.28 -17.54
N PHE A 210 -34.10 20.00 -16.55
CA PHE A 210 -35.55 19.88 -16.73
C PHE A 210 -36.33 21.17 -16.43
N ARG A 211 -35.66 22.33 -16.33
CA ARG A 211 -36.36 23.62 -16.23
C ARG A 211 -37.12 23.90 -17.53
N ARG A 212 -38.37 23.42 -17.59
CA ARG A 212 -39.33 23.66 -18.66
C ARG A 212 -39.41 25.16 -18.93
N THR A 213 -38.98 25.58 -20.11
CA THR A 213 -39.39 26.86 -20.68
C THR A 213 -40.85 26.72 -21.10
N THR A 214 -41.77 27.08 -20.21
CA THR A 214 -43.17 27.33 -20.57
C THR A 214 -43.20 28.51 -21.53
N LYS A 215 -43.48 28.23 -22.80
CA LYS A 215 -44.06 29.19 -23.75
C LYS A 215 -45.54 28.87 -23.89
#